data_AF-M0K548-F1
#
_entry.id   AF-M0K548-F1
#
_cell.length_a   1.000
_cell.length_b   1.000
_cell.length_c   1.000
_cell.angle_alpha   90.00
_cell.angle_beta   90.00
_cell.angle_gamma   90.00
#
_symmetry.space_group_name_H-M   'P 1'
#
loop_
_entity.id
_entity.type
_entity.pdbx_description
1 polymer ?
#
loop_
_entity_poly.entity_id
_entity_poly.type
_entity_poly.pdbx_seq_one_letter_code
_entity_poly.pdbx_strand_id
1 'polypeptide(L)' 'MSETTYQCECGATLRFKQDLTLERGGTDRSWTCGDCGVPVPGVVAEKLSHQHPS' A
#
# COMPACT_ATOMS: atom_id res chain seq x y z
N MET A 1 10.24 16.46 -0.34
CA MET A 1 10.05 15.15 0.34
C MET A 1 10.00 14.10 -0.74
N SER A 2 10.74 12.99 -0.61
CA SER A 2 10.79 11.97 -1.66
C SER A 2 9.49 11.18 -1.68
N GLU A 3 8.77 11.27 -2.78
CA GLU A 3 7.56 10.48 -3.04
C GLU A 3 7.95 8.99 -3.05
N THR A 4 7.34 8.19 -2.17
CA THR A 4 7.52 6.74 -2.16
C THR A 4 6.51 6.12 -3.10
N THR A 5 7.02 5.50 -4.16
CA THR A 5 6.20 4.73 -5.10
C THR A 5 6.60 3.27 -5.01
N TYR A 6 5.63 2.37 -5.04
CA TYR A 6 5.86 0.93 -5.03
C TYR A 6 5.16 0.27 -6.22
N GLN A 7 5.90 -0.52 -6.96
CA GLN A 7 5.33 -1.32 -8.04
C GLN A 7 4.94 -2.69 -7.49
N CYS A 8 3.66 -2.99 -7.53
CA CYS A 8 3.13 -4.30 -7.19
C CYS A 8 3.50 -5.32 -8.27
N GLU A 9 3.56 -6.60 -7.89
CA GLU A 9 3.90 -7.69 -8.81
C GLU A 9 2.88 -7.87 -9.94
N CYS A 10 1.64 -7.45 -9.73
CA CYS A 10 0.61 -7.40 -10.77
C CYS A 10 0.79 -6.25 -11.78
N GLY A 11 1.78 -5.37 -11.59
CA GLY A 11 2.06 -4.21 -12.43
C GLY A 11 1.39 -2.91 -11.99
N ALA A 12 0.59 -2.93 -10.91
CA ALA A 12 -0.02 -1.73 -10.35
C ALA A 12 1.02 -0.83 -9.65
N THR A 13 0.87 0.48 -9.78
CA THR A 13 1.76 1.48 -9.18
C THR A 13 1.09 2.13 -7.98
N LEU A 14 1.48 1.70 -6.78
CA LEU A 14 0.95 2.18 -5.51
C LEU A 14 1.73 3.44 -5.10
N ARG A 15 1.02 4.55 -4.91
CA ARG A 15 1.60 5.85 -4.55
C ARG A 15 1.05 6.38 -3.24
N PHE A 16 -0.19 6.03 -2.91
CA PHE A 16 -0.88 6.55 -1.75
C PHE A 16 -1.67 5.46 -1.05
N LYS A 17 -2.17 5.80 0.15
CA LYS A 17 -3.08 4.96 0.93
C LYS A 17 -4.27 4.42 0.13
N GLN A 18 -4.80 5.20 -0.83
CA GLN A 18 -5.97 4.83 -1.62
C GLN A 18 -5.71 3.68 -2.60
N ASP A 19 -4.44 3.44 -2.95
CA ASP A 19 -4.04 2.29 -3.77
C ASP A 19 -3.90 1.01 -2.90
N LEU A 20 -4.06 1.13 -1.58
CA LEU A 20 -3.96 0.04 -0.62
C LEU A 20 -5.32 -0.31 -0.04
N THR A 21 -5.56 -1.61 0.11
CA THR A 21 -6.71 -2.14 0.84
C THR A 21 -6.24 -2.64 2.19
N LEU A 22 -6.96 -2.25 3.25
CA LEU A 22 -6.68 -2.76 4.60
C LEU A 22 -7.39 -4.11 4.76
N GLU A 23 -6.63 -5.18 4.95
CA GLU A 23 -7.17 -6.49 5.25
C GLU A 23 -7.46 -6.59 6.76
N ARG A 24 -8.74 -6.71 7.12
CA ARG A 24 -9.19 -6.88 8.50
C ARG A 24 -9.33 -8.38 8.80
N GLY A 25 -8.25 -9.02 9.23
CA GLY A 25 -8.25 -10.46 9.53
C GLY A 25 -7.27 -10.94 10.60
N GLY A 26 -6.30 -10.12 11.00
CA GLY A 26 -5.29 -10.48 11.99
C GLY A 26 -5.09 -9.39 13.04
N THR A 27 -4.37 -9.74 14.11
CA THR A 27 -3.93 -8.81 15.17
C THR A 27 -3.11 -7.65 14.60
N ASP A 28 -2.47 -7.86 13.44
CA ASP A 28 -1.65 -6.90 12.72
C ASP A 28 -2.38 -6.30 11.51
N ARG A 29 -2.12 -5.02 11.25
CA ARG A 29 -2.65 -4.31 10.08
C ARG A 29 -1.94 -4.82 8.82
N SER A 30 -2.57 -5.74 8.11
CA SER A 30 -2.08 -6.21 6.81
C SER A 30 -2.68 -5.36 5.70
N TRP A 31 -1.83 -4.90 4.79
CA TRP A 31 -2.24 -4.11 3.64
C TRP A 31 -2.04 -4.93 2.36
N THR A 32 -2.98 -4.82 1.46
CA THR A 32 -2.94 -5.46 0.14
C THR A 32 -3.05 -4.41 -0.96
N CYS A 33 -2.63 -4.77 -2.16
CA CYS A 33 -2.83 -3.95 -3.35
C CYS A 33 -4.33 -3.83 -3.64
N GLY A 34 -4.82 -2.62 -3.88
CA GLY A 34 -6.22 -2.37 -4.23
C GLY A 34 -6.64 -2.99 -5.58
N ASP A 35 -5.71 -3.11 -6.53
CA ASP A 35 -6.00 -3.68 -7.86
C ASP A 35 -6.07 -5.21 -7.87
N CYS A 36 -5.09 -5.88 -7.24
CA CYS A 36 -4.92 -7.32 -7.36
C CYS A 36 -5.02 -8.09 -6.04
N GLY A 37 -5.12 -7.41 -4.89
CA GLY A 37 -5.25 -8.04 -3.57
C GLY A 37 -3.97 -8.70 -3.06
N VAL A 38 -2.84 -8.55 -3.75
CA VAL A 38 -1.54 -9.10 -3.32
C VAL A 38 -1.07 -8.39 -2.04
N PRO A 39 -0.54 -9.11 -1.04
CA PRO A 39 -0.02 -8.51 0.18
C PRO A 39 1.14 -7.56 -0.11
N VAL A 40 1.01 -6.33 0.40
CA VAL A 40 2.03 -5.29 0.32
C VAL A 40 2.86 -5.33 1.60
N PRO A 41 4.20 -5.25 1.52
CA PRO A 41 5.05 -5.23 2.70
C PRO A 41 4.65 -4.08 3.65
N GLY A 42 4.51 -4.37 4.94
CA GLY A 42 4.03 -3.39 5.93
C GLY A 42 4.83 -2.08 5.94
N VAL A 43 6.16 -2.13 5.79
CA VAL A 43 7.03 -0.95 5.71
C VAL A 43 6.69 -0.06 4.51
N VAL A 44 6.33 -0.67 3.37
CA VAL A 44 5.93 0.07 2.16
C VAL A 44 4.55 0.65 2.37
N ALA A 45 3.61 -0.16 2.86
CA ALA A 45 2.24 0.27 3.11
C ALA A 45 2.16 1.42 4.12
N GLU A 46 3.03 1.42 5.14
CA GLU A 46 3.13 2.48 6.12
C GLU A 46 3.61 3.79 5.47
N LYS A 47 4.67 3.74 4.65
CA LYS A 47 5.14 4.91 3.87
C LYS A 47 4.07 5.46 2.94
N LEU A 48 3.39 4.59 2.19
CA LEU A 48 2.29 4.96 1.29
C LEU A 48 1.08 5.52 2.06
N SER A 49 0.79 4.99 3.25
CA SER A 49 -0.31 5.45 4.09
C SER A 49 -0.06 6.82 4.72
N HIS A 50 1.21 7.18 4.95
CA HIS A 50 1.61 8.50 5.45
C HIS A 50 1.74 9.56 4.34
N GLN A 51 1.80 9.13 3.07
CA GLN A 51 1.78 10.05 1.94
C GLN A 51 0.35 10.52 1.67
N HIS A 52 0.19 11.83 1.67
CA HIS A 52 -1.05 12.50 1.29
C HIS A 52 -0.81 13.31 0.01
N PRO A 53 -1.70 13.23 -0.99
CA PRO A 53 -1.67 14.19 -2.09
C PRO A 53 -1.90 15.59 -1.49
N SER A 54 -0.94 16.51 -1.70
CA SER A 54 -1.05 17.93 -1.31
C SER A 54 -1.86 18.71 -2.33
#